data_AF-A0A935J7F5-F1
#
_entry.id   AF-A0A935J7F5-F1
#
_cell.length_a   1.000
_cell.length_b   1.000
_cell.length_c   1.000
_cell.angle_alpha   90.00
_cell.angle_beta   90.00
_cell.angle_gamma   90.00
#
_symmetry.space_group_name_H-M   'P 1'
#
loop_
_entity.id
_entity.type
_entity.pdbx_description
1 polymer ?
#
loop_
_entity_poly.entity_id
_entity_poly.type
_entity_poly.pdbx_seq_one_letter_code
_entity_poly.pdbx_strand_id
1 'polypeptide(L)'
;MKKLAIYSVVVALCGSTLYAVFAAEKPAAAKEAAAQAEPAKEEAAKEPLVCFESRKGASEITQKDVKPGWPNVKCSPTTGAALWYGDPFDSTVPMGNIPQMDIPEGKAVVKPRSESLALMPMCGTACHNGVGPQFTPPKLPKDKRPAPIPTMAAMVPDLANFEHGRGRIWCMDCHHTTQRNKLVDHFGDPISFDQPQLLCGKCHGDKLRDWRDGIHGKRIGEFTSTGKKRWFTCTECHNPHNVQDGARNRGFVKLQPEPPPQLSRGMKDAGHEKLHPIPH
;
A
#
# COMPACT_ATOMS: atom_id res chain seq x y z
N MET A 1 71.19 -23.91 -39.73
CA MET A 1 71.96 -22.64 -39.75
C MET A 1 71.69 -21.90 -38.44
N LYS A 2 72.79 -21.56 -37.76
CA LYS A 2 73.03 -20.60 -36.65
C LYS A 2 71.86 -19.74 -36.12
N LYS A 3 71.73 -19.39 -34.84
CA LYS A 3 72.32 -19.79 -33.53
C LYS A 3 71.75 -18.78 -32.49
N LEU A 4 71.30 -19.30 -31.33
CA LEU A 4 71.46 -18.74 -29.95
C LEU A 4 70.69 -17.46 -29.55
N ALA A 5 70.32 -17.19 -28.29
CA ALA A 5 70.05 -17.93 -27.04
C ALA A 5 69.81 -16.91 -25.91
N ILE A 6 68.76 -17.11 -25.08
CA ILE A 6 68.71 -17.14 -23.59
C ILE A 6 69.14 -15.85 -22.83
N TYR A 7 68.36 -15.30 -21.88
CA TYR A 7 68.27 -15.60 -20.42
C TYR A 7 67.17 -14.67 -19.83
N SER A 8 66.46 -14.84 -18.70
CA SER A 8 66.11 -15.93 -17.76
C SER A 8 65.35 -15.28 -16.56
N VAL A 9 64.36 -16.00 -15.99
CA VAL A 9 63.96 -16.06 -14.54
C VAL A 9 63.31 -14.80 -13.91
N VAL A 10 62.02 -14.72 -13.53
CA VAL A 10 61.16 -15.38 -12.48
C VAL A 10 61.39 -14.88 -11.03
N VAL A 11 60.29 -14.75 -10.27
CA VAL A 11 60.09 -14.52 -8.80
C VAL A 11 59.98 -13.03 -8.38
N ALA A 12 58.83 -12.44 -8.02
CA ALA A 12 57.82 -12.64 -6.96
C ALA A 12 58.10 -11.90 -5.62
N LEU A 13 57.12 -11.06 -5.25
CA LEU A 13 56.59 -10.72 -3.91
C LEU A 13 57.48 -10.14 -2.77
N CYS A 14 56.82 -9.31 -1.95
CA CYS A 14 57.22 -8.69 -0.67
C CYS A 14 58.07 -7.41 -0.85
N GLY A 15 57.82 -6.24 -0.23
CA GLY A 15 57.12 -5.90 1.00
C GLY A 15 58.10 -5.12 1.90
N SER A 16 57.94 -3.81 2.07
CA SER A 16 58.57 -2.98 3.12
C SER A 16 58.23 -1.49 2.89
N THR A 17 57.32 -0.87 3.67
CA THR A 17 57.60 -0.05 4.86
C THR A 17 58.76 0.94 4.70
N LEU A 18 58.43 2.23 4.56
CA LEU A 18 59.32 3.34 4.92
C LEU A 18 58.66 4.12 6.06
N TYR A 19 59.18 3.88 7.27
CA TYR A 19 59.02 4.72 8.44
C TYR A 19 59.92 5.95 8.29
N ALA A 20 59.40 7.14 8.59
CA ALA A 20 60.22 8.28 8.97
C ALA A 20 59.98 8.56 10.46
N VAL A 21 61.06 8.46 11.23
CA VAL A 21 61.14 8.70 12.67
C VAL A 21 61.71 10.10 12.90
N PHE A 22 61.06 10.90 13.74
CA PHE A 22 61.69 11.94 14.57
C PHE A 22 60.94 11.92 15.92
N ALA A 23 61.52 11.26 16.92
CA ALA A 23 62.30 11.83 18.02
C ALA A 23 61.39 12.44 19.12
N ALA A 24 61.37 11.75 20.26
CA ALA A 24 60.61 12.12 21.46
C ALA A 24 61.49 12.91 22.43
N GLU A 25 60.91 13.94 23.07
CA GLU A 25 61.33 14.42 24.38
C GLU A 25 60.10 14.48 25.31
N LYS A 26 60.24 13.90 26.51
CA LYS A 26 59.34 14.00 27.67
C LYS A 26 60.25 14.46 28.83
N PRO A 27 59.85 15.38 29.72
CA PRO A 27 58.82 15.15 30.75
C PRO A 27 57.97 16.44 30.98
N ALA A 28 56.97 16.61 31.85
CA ALA A 28 56.57 15.99 33.10
C ALA A 28 55.04 16.21 33.31
N ALA A 29 54.48 15.56 34.33
CA ALA A 29 53.07 15.44 34.63
C ALA A 29 52.34 16.76 34.97
N ALA A 30 51.16 16.96 34.39
CA ALA A 30 50.08 17.73 34.99
C ALA A 30 48.80 16.87 34.94
N LYS A 31 48.25 16.56 36.11
CA LYS A 31 46.93 15.96 36.29
C LYS A 31 45.91 17.04 36.01
N GLU A 32 45.16 16.91 34.92
CA GLU A 32 43.88 17.60 34.76
C GLU A 32 42.78 16.55 34.62
N ALA A 33 41.90 16.52 35.61
CA ALA A 33 40.73 15.67 35.63
C ALA A 33 39.73 16.21 34.60
N ALA A 34 39.74 15.64 33.39
CA ALA A 34 38.65 15.82 32.45
C ALA A 34 37.43 15.05 32.97
N ALA A 35 36.47 15.78 33.54
CA ALA A 35 35.13 15.29 33.76
C ALA A 35 34.56 14.84 32.40
N GLN A 36 34.34 13.54 32.26
CA GLN A 36 33.62 12.99 31.13
C GLN A 36 32.17 13.48 31.23
N ALA A 37 31.78 14.39 30.34
CA ALA A 37 30.37 14.68 30.11
C ALA A 37 29.71 13.38 29.64
N GLU A 38 28.70 12.91 30.38
CA GLU A 38 27.82 11.85 29.91
C GLU A 38 27.24 12.24 28.54
N PRO A 39 27.27 11.35 27.53
CA PRO A 39 26.58 11.61 26.29
C PRO A 39 25.08 11.74 26.61
N ALA A 40 24.50 12.86 26.18
CA ALA A 40 23.06 13.06 26.21
C ALA A 40 22.39 11.81 25.63
N LYS A 41 21.45 11.23 26.39
CA LYS A 41 20.57 10.18 25.87
C LYS A 41 19.86 10.75 24.64
N GLU A 42 20.34 10.34 23.48
CA GLU A 42 19.60 10.43 22.24
C GLU A 42 18.29 9.65 22.49
N GLU A 43 17.17 10.38 22.55
CA GLU A 43 15.86 9.75 22.59
C GLU A 43 15.79 8.78 21.42
N ALA A 44 15.72 7.48 21.71
CA ALA A 44 15.50 6.47 20.70
C ALA A 44 14.33 6.93 19.82
N ALA A 45 14.60 7.13 18.53
CA ALA A 45 13.61 7.56 17.56
C ALA A 45 12.42 6.61 17.68
N LYS A 46 11.31 7.10 18.24
CA LYS A 46 10.08 6.31 18.37
C LYS A 46 9.69 5.87 16.97
N GLU A 47 9.42 4.57 16.81
CA GLU A 47 8.90 4.06 15.54
C GLU A 47 7.70 4.91 15.11
N PRO A 48 7.62 5.27 13.82
CA PRO A 48 6.56 6.15 13.34
C PRO A 48 5.21 5.48 13.60
N LEU A 49 4.30 6.18 14.31
CA LEU A 49 2.97 5.64 14.57
C LEU A 49 2.19 5.54 13.25
N VAL A 50 1.70 4.35 12.93
CA VAL A 50 0.93 4.09 11.71
C VAL A 50 -0.51 3.75 12.08
N CYS A 51 -1.47 4.48 11.51
CA CYS A 51 -2.89 4.12 11.58
C CYS A 51 -3.32 3.41 10.29
N PHE A 52 -4.19 2.41 10.39
CA PHE A 52 -4.91 1.92 9.19
C PHE A 52 -6.22 2.68 9.02
N GLU A 53 -6.61 2.96 7.78
CA GLU A 53 -7.76 3.86 7.55
C GLU A 53 -9.10 3.14 7.37
N SER A 54 -9.05 1.93 6.82
CA SER A 54 -10.23 1.10 6.52
C SER A 54 -9.95 -0.37 6.87
N ARG A 55 -8.88 -0.93 6.30
CA ARG A 55 -8.41 -2.28 6.59
C ARG A 55 -6.91 -2.29 6.80
N LYS A 56 -6.45 -2.98 7.85
CA LYS A 56 -5.02 -3.18 8.14
C LYS A 56 -4.31 -3.81 6.93
N GLY A 57 -3.15 -3.27 6.54
CA GLY A 57 -2.41 -3.69 5.35
C GLY A 57 -3.03 -3.30 4.00
N ALA A 58 -4.16 -2.59 3.97
CA ALA A 58 -4.72 -2.06 2.72
C ALA A 58 -4.31 -0.60 2.52
N SER A 59 -4.71 0.27 3.44
CA SER A 59 -4.46 1.71 3.40
C SER A 59 -4.00 2.17 4.77
N GLU A 60 -2.76 2.64 4.84
CA GLU A 60 -2.11 3.05 6.08
C GLU A 60 -1.62 4.48 5.95
N ILE A 61 -1.67 5.21 7.06
CA ILE A 61 -1.24 6.60 7.16
C ILE A 61 -0.29 6.73 8.35
N THR A 62 0.90 7.24 8.05
CA THR A 62 1.90 7.51 9.07
C THR A 62 1.59 8.84 9.74
N GLN A 63 1.56 8.86 11.07
CA GLN A 63 1.37 10.07 11.84
C GLN A 63 2.57 10.99 11.69
N LYS A 64 2.30 12.23 11.30
CA LYS A 64 3.25 13.34 11.22
C LYS A 64 2.54 14.64 11.59
N ASP A 65 3.30 15.61 12.06
CA ASP A 65 2.77 16.93 12.39
C ASP A 65 2.59 17.77 11.11
N VAL A 66 1.36 18.24 10.87
CA VAL A 66 1.06 19.21 9.81
C VAL A 66 1.50 20.61 10.25
N LYS A 67 1.35 20.88 11.55
CA LYS A 67 1.86 22.04 12.27
C LYS A 67 2.33 21.56 13.64
N PRO A 68 3.22 22.27 14.34
CA PRO A 68 3.69 21.84 15.67
C PRO A 68 2.53 21.49 16.61
N GLY A 69 2.46 20.23 17.07
CA GLY A 69 1.40 19.73 17.95
C GLY A 69 0.06 19.43 17.27
N TRP A 70 -0.03 19.51 15.95
CA TRP A 70 -1.22 19.21 15.16
C TRP A 70 -0.95 18.05 14.18
N PRO A 71 -1.26 16.80 14.57
CA PRO A 71 -0.97 15.65 13.73
C PRO A 71 -1.92 15.58 12.52
N ASN A 72 -1.46 14.98 11.43
CA ASN A 72 -2.27 14.67 10.25
C ASN A 72 -3.34 13.61 10.54
N VAL A 73 -3.10 12.73 11.51
CA VAL A 73 -4.02 11.64 11.90
C VAL A 73 -3.88 11.31 13.38
N LYS A 74 -4.96 10.80 13.99
CA LYS A 74 -4.92 10.16 15.32
C LYS A 74 -5.48 8.75 15.23
N CYS A 75 -4.71 7.77 15.72
CA CYS A 75 -5.13 6.37 15.74
C CYS A 75 -6.02 6.05 16.95
N SER A 76 -6.87 5.04 16.81
CA SER A 76 -7.60 4.39 17.89
C SER A 76 -6.60 3.67 18.79
N PRO A 77 -6.62 3.91 20.12
CA PRO A 77 -5.78 3.15 21.04
C PRO A 77 -6.21 1.68 21.16
N THR A 78 -7.45 1.35 20.74
CA THR A 78 -8.01 0.00 20.84
C THR A 78 -7.70 -0.82 19.60
N THR A 79 -7.92 -0.25 18.41
CA THR A 79 -7.83 -1.00 17.16
C THR A 79 -6.59 -0.64 16.35
N GLY A 80 -6.06 0.58 16.48
CA GLY A 80 -5.07 1.15 15.56
C GLY A 80 -5.68 1.80 14.30
N ALA A 81 -7.02 1.88 14.20
CA ALA A 81 -7.70 2.54 13.09
C ALA A 81 -7.55 4.07 13.14
N ALA A 82 -7.58 4.76 12.01
CA ALA A 82 -7.64 6.22 11.97
C ALA A 82 -9.00 6.72 12.49
N LEU A 83 -9.02 7.37 13.65
CA LEU A 83 -10.23 7.94 14.27
C LEU A 83 -10.47 9.39 13.87
N TRP A 84 -9.39 10.11 13.56
CA TRP A 84 -9.48 11.52 13.25
C TRP A 84 -8.38 11.92 12.27
N TYR A 85 -8.71 12.86 11.38
CA TYR A 85 -7.83 13.39 10.36
C TYR A 85 -7.65 14.89 10.56
N GLY A 86 -6.41 15.31 10.77
CA GLY A 86 -5.99 16.71 10.72
C GLY A 86 -5.68 17.17 9.29
N ASP A 87 -5.18 16.26 8.46
CA ASP A 87 -5.10 16.43 7.00
C ASP A 87 -5.78 15.23 6.31
N PRO A 88 -7.03 15.37 5.84
CA PRO A 88 -7.75 14.30 5.18
C PRO A 88 -7.23 14.00 3.75
N PHE A 89 -6.32 14.82 3.22
CA PHE A 89 -5.81 14.74 1.86
C PHE A 89 -4.37 14.24 1.77
N ASP A 90 -3.77 13.83 2.90
CA ASP A 90 -2.41 13.32 2.95
C ASP A 90 -2.20 12.15 1.98
N SER A 91 -1.16 12.25 1.15
CA SER A 91 -0.83 11.29 0.09
C SER A 91 -1.98 10.96 -0.87
N THR A 92 -2.85 11.93 -1.16
CA THR A 92 -3.92 11.77 -2.16
C THR A 92 -3.56 12.36 -3.51
N VAL A 93 -4.11 11.77 -4.56
CA VAL A 93 -4.00 12.24 -5.95
C VAL A 93 -5.39 12.59 -6.49
N PRO A 94 -5.51 13.48 -7.50
CA PRO A 94 -6.75 13.71 -8.20
C PRO A 94 -7.36 12.38 -8.66
N MET A 95 -8.64 12.16 -8.35
CA MET A 95 -9.37 11.02 -8.84
C MET A 95 -9.58 11.19 -10.35
N GLY A 96 -9.33 10.14 -11.12
CA GLY A 96 -9.61 10.16 -12.55
C GLY A 96 -11.10 10.22 -12.86
N ASN A 97 -11.42 10.35 -14.15
CA ASN A 97 -12.79 10.49 -14.63
C ASN A 97 -13.64 9.27 -14.22
N ILE A 98 -14.75 9.54 -13.53
CA ILE A 98 -15.79 8.55 -13.23
C ILE A 98 -17.05 8.96 -14.01
N PRO A 99 -17.57 8.09 -14.90
CA PRO A 99 -18.79 8.40 -15.64
C PRO A 99 -19.94 8.79 -14.72
N GLN A 100 -20.69 9.83 -15.12
CA GLN A 100 -21.85 10.39 -14.41
C GLN A 100 -21.51 10.96 -13.01
N MET A 101 -20.26 11.33 -12.76
CA MET A 101 -19.85 12.06 -11.56
C MET A 101 -19.44 13.49 -11.94
N ASP A 102 -20.34 14.44 -11.74
CA ASP A 102 -20.13 15.86 -12.07
C ASP A 102 -19.43 16.58 -10.92
N ILE A 103 -18.16 16.24 -10.68
CA ILE A 103 -17.33 16.90 -9.67
C ILE A 103 -16.21 17.67 -10.38
N PRO A 104 -15.98 18.95 -10.06
CA PRO A 104 -14.89 19.71 -10.65
C PRO A 104 -13.53 19.03 -10.45
N GLU A 105 -12.64 19.15 -11.43
CA GLU A 105 -11.31 18.54 -11.39
C GLU A 105 -10.54 18.96 -10.12
N GLY A 106 -9.84 18.01 -9.50
CA GLY A 106 -9.08 18.23 -8.26
C GLY A 106 -9.91 18.40 -6.98
N LYS A 107 -11.25 18.50 -7.07
CA LYS A 107 -12.14 18.45 -5.89
C LYS A 107 -12.41 17.03 -5.43
N ALA A 108 -12.21 16.06 -6.31
CA ALA A 108 -12.26 14.65 -5.98
C ALA A 108 -10.86 14.06 -5.94
N VAL A 109 -10.48 13.49 -4.79
CA VAL A 109 -9.18 12.84 -4.63
C VAL A 109 -9.32 11.43 -4.06
N VAL A 110 -8.36 10.57 -4.37
CA VAL A 110 -8.24 9.20 -3.86
C VAL A 110 -6.82 8.97 -3.38
N LYS A 111 -6.63 7.98 -2.52
CA LYS A 111 -5.28 7.52 -2.19
C LYS A 111 -4.83 6.51 -3.26
N PRO A 112 -3.67 6.71 -3.91
CA PRO A 112 -3.21 5.77 -4.91
C PRO A 112 -3.03 4.38 -4.29
N ARG A 113 -3.46 3.35 -5.03
CA ARG A 113 -3.32 1.95 -4.64
C ARG A 113 -2.05 1.36 -5.23
N SER A 114 -1.61 1.87 -6.37
CA SER A 114 -0.40 1.43 -7.07
C SER A 114 0.84 1.48 -6.17
N GLU A 115 0.99 2.52 -5.36
CA GLU A 115 2.10 2.68 -4.41
C GLU A 115 2.10 1.64 -3.28
N SER A 116 0.95 1.07 -2.93
CA SER A 116 0.83 0.03 -1.90
C SER A 116 1.11 -1.39 -2.45
N LEU A 117 1.45 -1.53 -3.73
CA LEU A 117 1.56 -2.82 -4.41
C LEU A 117 2.98 -3.03 -4.94
N ALA A 118 3.87 -3.51 -4.05
CA ALA A 118 5.31 -3.63 -4.28
C ALA A 118 5.70 -4.39 -5.56
N LEU A 119 4.92 -5.40 -5.97
CA LEU A 119 5.21 -6.22 -7.16
C LEU A 119 4.68 -5.62 -8.47
N MET A 120 3.85 -4.57 -8.40
CA MET A 120 3.16 -4.02 -9.58
C MET A 120 4.09 -3.60 -10.72
N PRO A 121 5.21 -2.87 -10.48
CA PRO A 121 6.08 -2.44 -11.57
C PRO A 121 6.63 -3.64 -12.37
N MET A 122 7.12 -4.66 -11.65
CA MET A 122 7.70 -5.87 -12.24
C MET A 122 6.70 -6.65 -13.11
N CYS A 123 5.43 -6.71 -12.68
CA CYS A 123 4.40 -7.40 -13.43
C CYS A 123 4.21 -6.82 -14.84
N GLY A 124 4.19 -5.50 -14.98
CA GLY A 124 3.93 -4.84 -16.27
C GLY A 124 5.17 -4.67 -17.15
N THR A 125 6.35 -4.45 -16.57
CA THR A 125 7.54 -4.07 -17.33
C THR A 125 8.53 -5.21 -17.54
N ALA A 126 8.59 -6.18 -16.62
CA ALA A 126 9.59 -7.26 -16.65
C ALA A 126 9.00 -8.62 -17.08
N CYS A 127 7.80 -8.98 -16.59
CA CYS A 127 7.27 -10.32 -16.77
C CYS A 127 6.11 -10.41 -17.79
N HIS A 128 5.18 -9.47 -17.78
CA HIS A 128 4.00 -9.49 -18.66
C HIS A 128 4.01 -8.35 -19.68
N ASN A 129 5.19 -7.93 -20.13
CA ASN A 129 5.40 -6.83 -21.09
C ASN A 129 5.21 -7.24 -22.57
N GLY A 130 4.97 -8.54 -22.85
CA GLY A 130 4.83 -9.05 -24.21
C GLY A 130 6.14 -9.29 -24.98
N VAL A 131 7.33 -9.09 -24.38
CA VAL A 131 8.63 -9.10 -25.08
C VAL A 131 9.73 -9.80 -24.27
N GLY A 132 10.39 -10.83 -24.81
CA GLY A 132 11.67 -11.38 -24.28
C GLY A 132 12.08 -12.76 -24.85
N PRO A 133 13.36 -13.19 -24.76
CA PRO A 133 13.86 -14.20 -25.70
C PRO A 133 13.91 -15.66 -25.21
N GLN A 134 13.87 -15.97 -23.90
CA GLN A 134 13.90 -17.39 -23.44
C GLN A 134 12.94 -17.73 -22.28
N PHE A 135 12.06 -16.82 -21.87
CA PHE A 135 11.01 -17.06 -20.88
C PHE A 135 9.78 -16.16 -21.08
N THR A 136 9.47 -15.68 -22.29
CA THR A 136 8.80 -14.37 -22.33
C THR A 136 8.14 -14.03 -23.68
N PRO A 137 6.89 -13.53 -23.73
CA PRO A 137 5.98 -13.45 -22.60
C PRO A 137 5.63 -14.86 -22.09
N PRO A 138 5.30 -15.03 -20.79
CA PRO A 138 4.59 -16.21 -20.35
C PRO A 138 3.41 -16.39 -21.29
N LYS A 139 3.19 -17.61 -21.80
CA LYS A 139 2.08 -17.91 -22.72
C LYS A 139 0.84 -17.25 -22.16
N LEU A 140 0.41 -16.17 -22.80
CA LEU A 140 -0.72 -15.39 -22.31
C LEU A 140 -1.90 -16.35 -22.18
N PRO A 141 -2.75 -16.19 -21.15
CA PRO A 141 -3.93 -17.04 -21.01
C PRO A 141 -4.70 -17.03 -22.33
N LYS A 142 -4.82 -18.21 -22.96
CA LYS A 142 -5.57 -18.38 -24.22
C LYS A 142 -7.07 -18.36 -23.97
N ASP A 143 -7.46 -18.69 -22.75
CA ASP A 143 -8.82 -18.62 -22.27
C ASP A 143 -8.83 -18.11 -20.81
N LYS A 144 -10.03 -18.00 -20.26
CA LYS A 144 -10.25 -17.57 -18.88
C LYS A 144 -10.22 -18.74 -17.89
N ARG A 145 -9.69 -19.91 -18.28
CA ARG A 145 -9.64 -21.05 -17.35
C ARG A 145 -8.45 -20.90 -16.41
N PRO A 146 -8.61 -21.28 -15.14
CA PRO A 146 -7.49 -21.36 -14.21
C PRO A 146 -6.39 -22.28 -14.71
N ALA A 147 -5.15 -21.80 -14.66
CA ALA A 147 -3.96 -22.59 -14.94
C ALA A 147 -2.96 -22.43 -13.77
N PRO A 148 -2.41 -23.52 -13.21
CA PRO A 148 -1.35 -23.43 -12.22
C PRO A 148 -0.11 -22.75 -12.81
N ILE A 149 0.44 -21.76 -12.10
CA ILE A 149 1.67 -21.07 -12.48
C ILE A 149 2.63 -21.10 -11.28
N PRO A 150 3.59 -22.05 -11.23
CA PRO A 150 4.48 -22.23 -10.08
C PRO A 150 5.23 -20.94 -9.67
N THR A 151 5.67 -20.15 -10.65
CA THR A 151 6.33 -18.85 -10.39
C THR A 151 5.40 -17.88 -9.66
N MET A 152 4.12 -17.82 -10.04
CA MET A 152 3.16 -16.93 -9.37
C MET A 152 2.80 -17.45 -7.97
N ALA A 153 2.71 -18.76 -7.80
CA ALA A 153 2.53 -19.36 -6.48
C ALA A 153 3.72 -19.10 -5.55
N ALA A 154 4.95 -18.99 -6.09
CA ALA A 154 6.12 -18.62 -5.30
C ALA A 154 6.17 -17.12 -4.96
N MET A 155 5.82 -16.24 -5.91
CA MET A 155 5.89 -14.79 -5.73
C MET A 155 4.70 -14.21 -4.94
N VAL A 156 3.52 -14.80 -5.11
CA VAL A 156 2.27 -14.36 -4.48
C VAL A 156 1.51 -15.61 -4.00
N PRO A 157 2.00 -16.27 -2.93
CA PRO A 157 1.47 -17.56 -2.47
C PRO A 157 -0.02 -17.52 -2.15
N ASP A 158 -0.53 -16.37 -1.74
CA ASP A 158 -1.95 -16.14 -1.50
C ASP A 158 -2.83 -16.49 -2.73
N LEU A 159 -2.31 -16.32 -3.96
CA LEU A 159 -3.03 -16.65 -5.20
C LEU A 159 -3.44 -18.13 -5.29
N ALA A 160 -2.72 -19.03 -4.62
CA ALA A 160 -2.96 -20.48 -4.71
C ALA A 160 -4.33 -20.88 -4.12
N ASN A 161 -4.85 -20.09 -3.18
CA ASN A 161 -6.05 -20.41 -2.41
C ASN A 161 -7.19 -19.42 -2.67
N PHE A 162 -7.15 -18.65 -3.76
CA PHE A 162 -8.17 -17.63 -4.01
C PHE A 162 -9.47 -18.20 -4.60
N GLU A 163 -10.56 -17.94 -3.89
CA GLU A 163 -11.90 -18.29 -4.32
C GLU A 163 -12.52 -17.17 -5.14
N HIS A 164 -12.44 -17.26 -6.48
CA HIS A 164 -13.04 -16.30 -7.41
C HIS A 164 -14.40 -16.79 -7.92
N GLY A 165 -15.50 -16.15 -7.49
CA GLY A 165 -16.85 -16.34 -8.04
C GLY A 165 -17.29 -17.79 -8.28
N ARG A 166 -16.99 -18.73 -7.39
CA ARG A 166 -17.31 -20.17 -7.51
C ARG A 166 -16.79 -20.82 -8.79
N GLY A 167 -15.58 -20.42 -9.21
CA GLY A 167 -14.95 -20.89 -10.46
C GLY A 167 -15.54 -20.27 -11.73
N ARG A 168 -16.42 -19.27 -11.61
CA ARG A 168 -17.01 -18.53 -12.75
C ARG A 168 -16.28 -17.24 -13.07
N ILE A 169 -15.37 -16.80 -12.20
CA ILE A 169 -14.54 -15.62 -12.38
C ILE A 169 -13.09 -16.07 -12.35
N TRP A 170 -12.29 -15.53 -13.26
CA TRP A 170 -10.85 -15.75 -13.34
C TRP A 170 -10.09 -14.45 -13.14
N CYS A 171 -8.80 -14.54 -12.82
CA CYS A 171 -7.94 -13.38 -12.61
C CYS A 171 -8.04 -12.36 -13.75
N MET A 172 -8.21 -12.83 -14.99
CA MET A 172 -8.27 -11.97 -16.20
C MET A 172 -9.61 -11.30 -16.42
N ASP A 173 -10.62 -11.57 -15.60
CA ASP A 173 -11.85 -10.77 -15.58
C ASP A 173 -11.63 -9.42 -14.85
N CYS A 174 -10.58 -9.35 -14.03
CA CYS A 174 -10.19 -8.17 -13.26
C CYS A 174 -8.88 -7.54 -13.74
N HIS A 175 -7.88 -8.35 -14.08
CA HIS A 175 -6.56 -7.90 -14.50
C HIS A 175 -6.39 -7.93 -16.02
N HIS A 176 -5.72 -6.92 -16.57
CA HIS A 176 -5.44 -6.87 -18.00
C HIS A 176 -4.49 -7.99 -18.43
N THR A 177 -4.76 -8.64 -19.55
CA THR A 177 -4.02 -9.84 -19.99
C THR A 177 -2.55 -9.57 -20.28
N THR A 178 -2.25 -8.46 -20.96
CA THR A 178 -0.90 -8.03 -21.39
C THR A 178 -0.32 -6.82 -20.64
N GLN A 179 -1.07 -6.22 -19.72
CA GLN A 179 -0.63 -5.03 -18.97
C GLN A 179 -0.94 -5.29 -17.50
N ARG A 180 -0.25 -6.23 -16.86
CA ARG A 180 -0.63 -6.74 -15.52
C ARG A 180 -0.48 -5.73 -14.39
N ASN A 181 0.12 -4.57 -14.67
CA ASN A 181 0.08 -3.37 -13.83
C ASN A 181 -1.19 -2.51 -14.06
N LYS A 182 -2.19 -3.02 -14.78
CA LYS A 182 -3.51 -2.43 -14.99
C LYS A 182 -4.62 -3.46 -14.75
N LEU A 183 -5.80 -2.94 -14.44
CA LEU A 183 -7.07 -3.66 -14.42
C LEU A 183 -7.70 -3.62 -15.83
N VAL A 184 -8.80 -4.33 -16.05
CA VAL A 184 -9.46 -4.40 -17.36
C VAL A 184 -10.96 -4.18 -17.28
N ASP A 185 -11.50 -3.41 -18.22
CA ASP A 185 -12.94 -3.19 -18.35
C ASP A 185 -13.66 -4.35 -19.09
N HIS A 186 -14.90 -4.15 -19.55
CA HIS A 186 -15.64 -5.18 -20.30
C HIS A 186 -15.24 -5.26 -21.79
N PHE A 187 -14.67 -4.20 -22.34
CA PHE A 187 -14.23 -4.09 -23.73
C PHE A 187 -12.77 -4.50 -23.92
N GLY A 188 -12.01 -4.62 -22.83
CA GLY A 188 -10.58 -4.94 -22.83
C GLY A 188 -9.69 -3.74 -22.54
N ASP A 189 -10.26 -2.55 -22.32
CA ASP A 189 -9.50 -1.33 -22.09
C ASP A 189 -8.87 -1.32 -20.68
N PRO A 190 -7.66 -0.75 -20.54
CA PRO A 190 -6.93 -0.73 -19.28
C PRO A 190 -7.54 0.26 -18.29
N ILE A 191 -7.74 -0.20 -17.06
CA ILE A 191 -8.15 0.61 -15.91
C ILE A 191 -6.95 0.78 -14.96
N SER A 192 -6.74 1.98 -14.41
CA SER A 192 -5.71 2.18 -13.39
C SER A 192 -6.05 1.45 -12.09
N PHE A 193 -5.04 0.93 -11.39
CA PHE A 193 -5.23 0.38 -10.04
C PHE A 193 -5.69 1.41 -9.01
N ASP A 194 -5.50 2.70 -9.30
CA ASP A 194 -5.99 3.81 -8.46
C ASP A 194 -7.48 4.12 -8.71
N GLN A 195 -8.10 3.46 -9.70
CA GLN A 195 -9.54 3.57 -10.00
C GLN A 195 -10.25 2.21 -10.02
N PRO A 196 -10.10 1.38 -8.97
CA PRO A 196 -10.69 0.04 -8.94
C PRO A 196 -12.22 0.08 -8.99
N GLN A 197 -12.86 1.19 -8.62
CA GLN A 197 -14.30 1.39 -8.73
C GLN A 197 -14.84 1.21 -10.15
N LEU A 198 -14.05 1.55 -11.18
CA LEU A 198 -14.43 1.32 -12.59
C LEU A 198 -14.48 -0.17 -12.90
N LEU A 199 -13.55 -0.95 -12.35
CA LEU A 199 -13.56 -2.41 -12.46
C LEU A 199 -14.75 -3.01 -11.71
N CYS A 200 -14.93 -2.63 -10.44
CA CYS A 200 -16.00 -3.19 -9.60
C CYS A 200 -17.38 -2.90 -10.18
N GLY A 201 -17.55 -1.72 -10.79
CA GLY A 201 -18.79 -1.28 -11.43
C GLY A 201 -19.23 -2.12 -12.63
N LYS A 202 -18.34 -2.91 -13.24
CA LYS A 202 -18.71 -3.85 -14.33
C LYS A 202 -19.83 -4.80 -13.91
N CYS A 203 -19.83 -5.22 -12.66
CA CYS A 203 -20.79 -6.17 -12.11
C CYS A 203 -21.61 -5.57 -10.95
N HIS A 204 -21.05 -4.64 -10.18
CA HIS A 204 -21.69 -4.03 -9.00
C HIS A 204 -22.17 -2.61 -9.29
N GLY A 205 -23.00 -2.44 -10.32
CA GLY A 205 -23.47 -1.14 -10.78
C GLY A 205 -24.29 -0.38 -9.72
N ASP A 206 -25.10 -1.08 -8.92
CA ASP A 206 -25.85 -0.49 -7.81
C ASP A 206 -24.90 0.08 -6.74
N LYS A 207 -23.86 -0.66 -6.37
CA LYS A 207 -22.85 -0.21 -5.42
C LYS A 207 -21.98 0.90 -5.96
N LEU A 208 -21.67 0.90 -7.26
CA LEU A 208 -20.95 2.00 -7.88
C LEU A 208 -21.78 3.29 -7.82
N ARG A 209 -23.08 3.24 -8.14
CA ARG A 209 -23.99 4.38 -8.00
C ARG A 209 -24.03 4.87 -6.55
N ASP A 210 -24.32 3.99 -5.60
CA ASP A 210 -24.40 4.36 -4.18
C ASP A 210 -23.07 4.93 -3.66
N TRP A 211 -21.93 4.44 -4.16
CA TRP A 211 -20.60 4.96 -3.86
C TRP A 211 -20.36 6.35 -4.46
N ARG A 212 -20.80 6.59 -5.71
CA ARG A 212 -20.74 7.90 -6.37
C ARG A 212 -21.62 8.93 -5.67
N ASP A 213 -22.75 8.52 -5.12
CA ASP A 213 -23.69 9.40 -4.42
C ASP A 213 -23.33 9.60 -2.94
N GLY A 214 -22.68 8.61 -2.33
CA GLY A 214 -22.10 8.71 -0.98
C GLY A 214 -22.90 7.99 0.08
N ILE A 215 -23.85 7.20 -0.40
CA ILE A 215 -24.67 6.27 0.37
C ILE A 215 -23.81 5.07 0.79
N HIS A 216 -22.85 4.68 -0.07
CA HIS A 216 -21.93 3.58 0.20
C HIS A 216 -20.45 4.02 0.22
N GLY A 217 -19.67 3.43 1.13
CA GLY A 217 -18.26 3.76 1.31
C GLY A 217 -18.02 4.88 2.33
N LYS A 218 -16.81 5.46 2.30
CA LYS A 218 -16.37 6.52 3.22
C LYS A 218 -15.89 7.72 2.41
N ARG A 219 -16.22 8.92 2.89
CA ARG A 219 -15.71 10.19 2.38
C ARG A 219 -15.27 11.06 3.54
N ILE A 220 -14.17 11.75 3.36
CA ILE A 220 -13.64 12.73 4.32
C ILE A 220 -13.22 14.01 3.57
N GLY A 221 -13.02 15.10 4.29
CA GLY A 221 -12.69 16.41 3.71
C GLY A 221 -13.79 17.43 3.95
N GLU A 222 -13.97 18.35 3.00
CA GLU A 222 -14.89 19.46 3.13
C GLU A 222 -16.35 19.01 2.96
N PHE A 223 -17.25 19.50 3.81
CA PHE A 223 -18.68 19.16 3.76
C PHE A 223 -19.45 19.87 2.63
N THR A 224 -18.94 21.00 2.14
CA THR A 224 -19.61 21.78 1.08
C THR A 224 -19.70 20.96 -0.20
N SER A 225 -20.79 21.08 -0.97
CA SER A 225 -20.98 20.32 -2.21
C SER A 225 -19.83 20.54 -3.21
N THR A 226 -19.33 21.77 -3.29
CA THR A 226 -18.19 22.21 -4.12
C THR A 226 -16.82 22.00 -3.49
N GLY A 227 -16.78 21.55 -2.24
CA GLY A 227 -15.55 21.38 -1.47
C GLY A 227 -14.75 20.16 -1.85
N LYS A 228 -13.44 20.22 -1.61
CA LYS A 228 -12.52 19.10 -1.86
C LYS A 228 -12.83 17.96 -0.90
N LYS A 229 -12.98 16.75 -1.42
CA LYS A 229 -13.24 15.54 -0.64
C LYS A 229 -12.32 14.42 -1.11
N ARG A 230 -12.01 13.53 -0.17
CA ARG A 230 -11.35 12.26 -0.46
C ARG A 230 -12.39 11.15 -0.48
N TRP A 231 -12.38 10.37 -1.56
CA TRP A 231 -13.14 9.14 -1.68
C TRP A 231 -12.25 7.96 -1.31
N PHE A 232 -12.78 7.06 -0.49
CA PHE A 232 -12.17 5.76 -0.27
C PHE A 232 -12.57 4.84 -1.42
N THR A 233 -11.58 4.26 -2.10
CA THR A 233 -11.80 3.33 -3.20
C THR A 233 -12.26 1.97 -2.69
N CYS A 234 -12.87 1.17 -3.56
CA CYS A 234 -13.44 -0.13 -3.20
C CYS A 234 -12.41 -1.04 -2.50
N THR A 235 -11.14 -1.00 -2.93
CA THR A 235 -10.08 -1.89 -2.43
C THR A 235 -9.44 -1.44 -1.12
N GLU A 236 -9.73 -0.23 -0.64
CA GLU A 236 -9.34 0.21 0.70
C GLU A 236 -10.18 -0.50 1.77
N CYS A 237 -11.48 -0.71 1.48
CA CYS A 237 -12.41 -1.38 2.39
C CYS A 237 -12.54 -2.89 2.11
N HIS A 238 -12.53 -3.30 0.85
CA HIS A 238 -12.74 -4.69 0.44
C HIS A 238 -11.46 -5.32 -0.09
N ASN A 239 -11.21 -6.58 0.25
CA ASN A 239 -10.14 -7.34 -0.39
C ASN A 239 -10.70 -7.88 -1.73
N PRO A 240 -10.16 -7.47 -2.89
CA PRO A 240 -10.71 -7.92 -4.18
C PRO A 240 -10.57 -9.43 -4.39
N HIS A 241 -9.70 -10.10 -3.64
CA HIS A 241 -9.48 -11.54 -3.72
C HIS A 241 -10.26 -12.37 -2.68
N ASN A 242 -11.19 -11.76 -1.93
CA ASN A 242 -12.03 -12.46 -0.94
C ASN A 242 -13.53 -12.35 -1.22
N VAL A 243 -13.93 -12.43 -2.49
CA VAL A 243 -15.34 -12.30 -2.93
C VAL A 243 -16.27 -13.43 -2.45
N GLN A 244 -15.71 -14.47 -1.82
CA GLN A 244 -16.41 -15.60 -1.21
C GLN A 244 -15.96 -15.76 0.24
N ASP A 245 -16.47 -14.94 1.14
CA ASP A 245 -16.04 -14.96 2.54
C ASP A 245 -16.70 -16.05 3.40
N GLY A 246 -15.86 -16.87 4.04
CA GLY A 246 -16.16 -17.75 5.16
C GLY A 246 -17.29 -18.76 4.92
N ALA A 247 -17.95 -19.18 6.01
CA ALA A 247 -19.05 -20.14 5.95
C ALA A 247 -20.25 -19.66 5.10
N ARG A 248 -20.36 -18.35 4.85
CA ARG A 248 -21.42 -17.77 4.01
C ARG A 248 -21.16 -17.98 2.53
N ASN A 249 -19.91 -18.26 2.14
CA ASN A 249 -19.45 -18.44 0.75
C ASN A 249 -20.04 -17.36 -0.19
N ARG A 250 -20.06 -16.11 0.29
CA ARG A 250 -20.61 -14.95 -0.45
C ARG A 250 -20.12 -13.61 0.09
N GLY A 251 -19.81 -12.72 -0.85
CA GLY A 251 -19.46 -11.32 -0.57
C GLY A 251 -18.10 -11.18 0.09
N PHE A 252 -17.68 -9.93 0.26
CA PHE A 252 -16.44 -9.58 0.94
C PHE A 252 -16.51 -9.88 2.45
N VAL A 253 -15.34 -10.06 3.07
CA VAL A 253 -15.20 -10.05 4.54
C VAL A 253 -15.78 -8.73 5.08
N LYS A 254 -16.57 -8.84 6.14
CA LYS A 254 -17.11 -7.68 6.85
C LYS A 254 -15.99 -7.02 7.65
N LEU A 255 -15.92 -5.70 7.59
CA LEU A 255 -15.06 -4.94 8.48
C LEU A 255 -15.60 -5.00 9.91
N GLN A 256 -14.71 -5.13 10.87
CA GLN A 256 -15.07 -5.02 12.28
C GLN A 256 -15.36 -3.55 12.59
N PRO A 257 -16.56 -3.19 13.09
CA PRO A 257 -16.85 -1.82 13.47
C PRO A 257 -16.06 -1.39 14.71
N GLU A 258 -15.74 -0.11 14.81
CA GLU A 258 -15.27 0.48 16.06
C GLU A 258 -16.35 0.34 17.15
N PRO A 259 -15.96 0.35 18.44
CA PRO A 259 -16.90 0.45 19.54
C PRO A 259 -17.87 1.63 19.34
N PRO A 260 -19.12 1.51 19.80
CA PRO A 260 -20.09 2.59 19.70
C PRO A 260 -19.56 3.85 20.41
N PRO A 261 -19.94 5.05 19.95
CA PRO A 261 -19.56 6.29 20.61
C PRO A 261 -20.04 6.31 22.07
N GLN A 262 -19.36 7.09 22.90
CA GLN A 262 -19.82 7.29 24.28
C GLN A 262 -21.22 7.89 24.28
N LEU A 263 -22.07 7.38 25.17
CA LEU A 263 -23.41 7.88 25.34
C LEU A 263 -23.38 9.33 25.85
N SER A 264 -24.41 10.09 25.49
CA SER A 264 -24.57 11.45 26.00
C SER A 264 -24.66 11.45 27.52
N ARG A 265 -24.20 12.55 28.13
CA ARG A 265 -24.17 12.68 29.60
C ARG A 265 -25.57 12.47 30.19
N GLY A 266 -25.68 11.49 31.09
CA GLY A 266 -26.95 11.15 31.76
C GLY A 266 -27.68 9.93 31.17
N MET A 267 -27.25 9.43 30.00
CA MET A 267 -27.76 8.18 29.45
C MET A 267 -26.98 6.98 30.00
N LYS A 268 -27.68 5.99 30.53
CA LYS A 268 -27.09 4.73 31.04
C LYS A 268 -26.90 3.69 29.93
N ASP A 269 -27.76 3.71 28.92
CA ASP A 269 -27.74 2.80 27.77
C ASP A 269 -28.35 3.47 26.51
N ALA A 270 -28.20 2.81 25.36
CA ALA A 270 -28.82 3.19 24.08
C ALA A 270 -30.15 2.46 23.83
N GLY A 271 -30.88 2.05 24.87
CA GLY A 271 -32.12 1.28 24.73
C GLY A 271 -33.19 2.02 23.90
N HIS A 272 -33.18 3.35 23.94
CA HIS A 272 -34.09 4.20 23.18
C HIS A 272 -33.94 4.06 21.65
N GLU A 273 -32.76 3.67 21.14
CA GLU A 273 -32.54 3.46 19.70
C GLU A 273 -33.21 2.19 19.17
N LYS A 274 -33.58 1.26 20.06
CA LYS A 274 -34.28 0.01 19.71
C LYS A 274 -35.79 0.20 19.59
N LEU A 275 -36.30 1.37 19.95
CA LEU A 275 -37.72 1.69 19.80
C LEU A 275 -37.98 2.02 18.33
N HIS A 276 -38.54 1.08 17.59
CA HIS A 276 -38.98 1.33 16.22
C HIS A 276 -40.08 2.40 16.24
N PRO A 277 -39.88 3.58 15.61
CA PRO A 277 -40.86 4.67 15.66
C PRO A 277 -42.11 4.40 14.82
N ILE A 278 -42.11 3.33 14.01
CA ILE A 278 -43.15 3.04 13.03
C ILE A 278 -43.56 1.57 13.20
N PRO A 279 -44.79 1.27 13.63
CA PRO A 279 -45.31 -0.09 13.60
C PRO A 279 -45.39 -0.56 12.14
N HIS A 280 -44.86 -1.76 11.87
CA HIS A 280 -44.89 -2.43 10.58
C HIS A 280 -46.25 -3.04 10.28
#